data_AF-V6ASM3-F1
#
_entry.id   AF-V6ASM3-F1
#
_cell.length_a   1.000
_cell.length_b   1.000
_cell.length_c   1.000
_cell.angle_alpha   90.00
_cell.angle_beta   90.00
_cell.angle_gamma   90.00
#
_symmetry.space_group_name_H-M   'P 1'
#
loop_
_entity.id
_entity.type
_entity.pdbx_description
1 polymer ?
#
loop_
_entity_poly.entity_id
_entity_poly.type
_entity_poly.pdbx_seq_one_letter_code
_entity_poly.pdbx_strand_id
1 'polypeptide(L)'
;MKIQLIAIVAVATLVASIVLTGDAFAQKSQKNDLKAISDNYKKAVQKAQADFQAAVKKANADAKTAIAKGIPINEINENSKNAIQKARMDLKAAIAKAQEDAKASLMKAKAAIEARAK
;
A
#
# COMPACT_ATOMS: atom_id res chain seq x y z
N MET A 1 -2.46 -9.53 -9.44
CA MET A 1 -2.97 -9.87 -8.09
C MET A 1 -1.98 -10.66 -7.21
N LYS A 2 -1.06 -11.48 -7.75
CA LYS A 2 -0.15 -12.30 -6.92
C LYS A 2 0.78 -11.50 -5.98
N ILE A 3 1.29 -10.34 -6.42
CA ILE A 3 2.23 -9.53 -5.63
C ILE A 3 1.55 -8.88 -4.40
N GLN A 4 0.28 -8.46 -4.53
CA GLN A 4 -0.47 -7.88 -3.41
C GLN A 4 -0.79 -8.90 -2.32
N LEU A 5 -1.06 -10.16 -2.70
CA LEU A 5 -1.27 -11.25 -1.73
C LEU A 5 0.00 -11.55 -0.93
N ILE A 6 1.15 -11.60 -1.60
CA ILE A 6 2.44 -11.88 -0.95
C ILE A 6 2.82 -10.76 0.02
N ALA A 7 2.52 -9.51 -0.32
CA ALA A 7 2.84 -8.36 0.50
C ALA A 7 2.08 -8.34 1.84
N ILE A 8 0.78 -8.66 1.81
CA ILE A 8 -0.07 -8.70 3.00
C ILE A 8 0.31 -9.89 3.90
N VAL A 9 0.62 -11.05 3.31
CA VAL A 9 1.05 -12.24 4.07
C VAL A 9 2.35 -12.00 4.82
N ALA A 10 3.33 -11.31 4.21
CA ALA A 10 4.61 -11.03 4.86
C ALA A 10 4.50 -10.05 6.04
N VAL A 11 3.59 -9.08 5.99
CA VAL A 11 3.33 -8.17 7.11
C VAL A 11 2.56 -8.90 8.22
N ALA A 12 1.59 -9.73 7.86
CA ALA A 12 0.81 -10.51 8.81
C ALA A 12 1.65 -11.54 9.58
N THR A 13 2.57 -12.25 8.91
CA THR A 13 3.47 -13.21 9.57
C THR A 13 4.46 -12.53 10.52
N LEU A 14 4.96 -11.34 10.17
CA LEU A 14 5.83 -10.58 11.07
C LEU A 14 5.09 -10.04 12.30
N VAL A 15 3.83 -9.61 12.15
CA VAL A 15 3.00 -9.19 13.29
C VAL A 15 2.76 -10.37 14.24
N ALA A 16 2.45 -11.56 13.70
CA ALA A 16 2.19 -12.76 14.50
C ALA A 16 3.42 -13.19 15.33
N SER A 17 4.63 -13.11 14.76
CA SER A 17 5.85 -13.49 15.47
C SER A 17 6.22 -12.55 16.62
N ILE A 18 5.78 -11.28 16.56
CA ILE A 18 6.04 -10.28 17.60
C ILE A 18 5.07 -10.43 18.79
N VAL A 19 3.83 -10.85 18.56
CA VAL A 19 2.82 -10.97 19.63
C VAL A 19 3.13 -12.12 20.60
N LEU A 20 3.88 -13.14 20.15
CA LEU A 20 4.19 -14.34 20.92
C LEU A 20 5.33 -14.16 21.93
N THR A 21 6.09 -13.07 21.89
CA THR A 21 7.34 -12.91 22.67
C THR A 21 7.25 -11.94 23.87
N GLY A 22 6.08 -11.38 24.20
CA GLY A 22 5.93 -10.33 25.22
C GLY A 22 5.17 -10.72 26.51
N ASP A 23 5.65 -10.21 27.65
CA ASP A 23 4.97 -10.22 28.96
C ASP A 23 3.61 -9.48 28.94
N ALA A 24 2.67 -9.84 29.81
CA ALA A 24 1.26 -9.40 29.75
C ALA A 24 1.03 -7.87 29.76
N PHE A 25 1.88 -7.09 30.45
CA PHE A 25 1.81 -5.62 30.45
C PHE A 25 2.48 -5.00 29.22
N ALA A 26 3.58 -5.59 28.75
CA ALA A 26 4.25 -5.19 27.53
C ALA A 26 3.37 -5.50 26.29
N GLN A 27 2.58 -6.57 26.34
CA GLN A 27 1.61 -6.96 25.31
C GLN A 27 0.57 -5.89 25.00
N LYS A 28 0.11 -5.10 25.99
CA LYS A 28 -0.92 -4.07 25.75
C LYS A 28 -0.37 -2.86 25.01
N SER A 29 0.82 -2.38 25.39
CA SER A 29 1.52 -1.30 24.66
C SER A 29 1.93 -1.77 23.26
N GLN A 30 2.50 -2.97 23.15
CA GLN A 30 2.93 -3.55 21.87
C GLN A 30 1.76 -3.80 20.91
N LYS A 31 0.59 -4.24 21.42
CA LYS A 31 -0.62 -4.37 20.58
C LYS A 31 -1.06 -3.04 19.98
N ASN A 32 -0.93 -1.93 20.72
CA ASN A 32 -1.26 -0.61 20.18
C ASN A 32 -0.28 -0.18 19.09
N ASP A 33 1.02 -0.41 19.28
CA ASP A 33 2.05 -0.08 18.30
C ASP A 33 1.92 -0.93 17.02
N LEU A 34 1.72 -2.24 17.16
CA LEU A 34 1.48 -3.14 16.04
C LEU A 34 0.19 -2.80 15.29
N LYS A 35 -0.87 -2.44 16.02
CA LYS A 35 -2.12 -1.96 15.43
C LYS A 35 -1.91 -0.67 14.66
N ALA A 36 -1.17 0.29 15.21
CA ALA A 36 -0.85 1.54 14.53
C ALA A 36 -0.05 1.30 13.24
N ILE A 37 0.94 0.39 13.25
CA ILE A 37 1.69 0.01 12.04
C ILE A 37 0.76 -0.61 10.99
N SER A 38 -0.12 -1.52 11.40
CA SER A 38 -1.10 -2.16 10.51
C SER A 38 -2.09 -1.14 9.92
N ASP A 39 -2.62 -0.24 10.74
CA ASP A 39 -3.57 0.78 10.32
C ASP A 39 -2.93 1.80 9.38
N ASN A 40 -1.67 2.19 9.63
CA ASN A 40 -0.91 3.06 8.73
C ASN A 40 -0.65 2.39 7.38
N TYR A 41 -0.27 1.12 7.38
CA TYR A 41 -0.12 0.33 6.15
C TYR A 41 -1.44 0.27 5.36
N LYS A 42 -2.55 -0.06 6.02
CA LYS A 42 -3.88 -0.10 5.38
C LYS A 42 -4.26 1.24 4.79
N LYS A 43 -4.09 2.34 5.53
CA LYS A 43 -4.36 3.70 5.06
C LYS A 43 -3.53 4.04 3.83
N ALA A 44 -2.25 3.70 3.82
CA ALA A 44 -1.37 3.95 2.68
C ALA A 44 -1.82 3.16 1.43
N VAL A 45 -2.19 1.88 1.59
CA VAL A 45 -2.72 1.06 0.49
C VAL A 45 -4.06 1.60 -0.02
N GLN A 46 -4.97 1.96 0.88
CA GLN A 46 -6.28 2.54 0.51
C GLN A 46 -6.11 3.86 -0.24
N LYS A 47 -5.22 4.73 0.22
CA LYS A 47 -4.90 5.99 -0.47
C LYS A 47 -4.35 5.71 -1.86
N ALA A 48 -3.40 4.80 -2.01
CA ALA A 48 -2.83 4.45 -3.31
C ALA A 48 -3.90 3.90 -4.28
N GLN A 49 -4.84 3.09 -3.78
CA GLN A 49 -5.98 2.59 -4.56
C GLN A 49 -6.94 3.72 -4.97
N ALA A 50 -7.23 4.65 -4.06
CA ALA A 50 -8.07 5.82 -4.36
C ALA A 50 -7.41 6.71 -5.43
N ASP A 51 -6.11 6.97 -5.31
CA ASP A 51 -5.33 7.75 -6.27
C ASP A 51 -5.34 7.08 -7.66
N PHE A 52 -5.20 5.74 -7.70
CA PHE A 52 -5.33 4.97 -8.95
C PHE A 52 -6.72 5.10 -9.57
N GLN A 53 -7.80 4.95 -8.79
CA GLN A 53 -9.16 5.10 -9.29
C GLN A 53 -9.42 6.53 -9.81
N ALA A 54 -8.90 7.54 -9.13
CA ALA A 54 -9.00 8.94 -9.57
C ALA A 54 -8.27 9.15 -10.91
N ALA A 55 -7.07 8.59 -11.07
CA ALA A 55 -6.32 8.66 -12.32
C ALA A 55 -7.06 7.97 -13.48
N VAL A 56 -7.67 6.80 -13.25
CA VAL A 56 -8.49 6.11 -14.26
C VAL A 56 -9.73 6.93 -14.63
N LYS A 57 -10.44 7.49 -13.64
CA LYS A 57 -11.60 8.37 -13.88
C LYS A 57 -11.21 9.59 -14.71
N LYS A 58 -10.06 10.20 -14.40
CA LYS A 58 -9.52 11.34 -15.14
C LYS A 58 -9.18 10.95 -16.58
N ALA A 59 -8.45 9.85 -16.80
CA ALA A 59 -8.14 9.37 -18.14
C ALA A 59 -9.41 9.14 -19.00
N ASN A 60 -10.46 8.58 -18.40
CA ASN A 60 -11.74 8.40 -19.09
C ASN A 60 -12.47 9.72 -19.39
N ALA A 61 -12.38 10.70 -18.49
CA ALA A 61 -12.96 12.03 -18.72
C ALA A 61 -12.20 12.80 -19.82
N ASP A 62 -10.87 12.68 -19.82
CA ASP A 62 -9.99 13.25 -20.85
C ASP A 62 -10.29 12.60 -22.21
N ALA A 63 -10.50 11.28 -22.25
CA ALA A 63 -10.90 10.57 -23.45
C ALA A 63 -12.26 11.05 -24.00
N LYS A 64 -13.27 11.21 -23.14
CA LYS A 64 -14.58 11.78 -23.55
C LYS A 64 -14.44 13.18 -24.11
N THR A 65 -13.62 14.02 -23.48
CA THR A 65 -13.36 15.39 -23.93
C THR A 65 -12.64 15.39 -25.28
N ALA A 66 -11.68 14.48 -25.49
CA ALA A 66 -10.96 14.34 -26.74
C ALA A 66 -11.86 13.86 -27.89
N ILE A 67 -12.79 12.93 -27.62
CA ILE A 67 -13.82 12.52 -28.58
C ILE A 67 -14.66 13.72 -29.01
N ALA A 68 -15.13 14.53 -28.05
CA ALA A 68 -15.92 15.74 -28.33
C ALA A 68 -15.15 16.79 -29.15
N LYS A 69 -13.81 16.79 -29.07
CA LYS A 69 -12.92 17.66 -29.86
C LYS A 69 -12.53 17.08 -31.22
N GLY A 70 -13.01 15.89 -31.57
CA GLY A 70 -12.70 15.24 -32.85
C GLY A 70 -11.28 14.67 -32.94
N ILE A 71 -10.62 14.41 -31.80
CA ILE A 71 -9.30 13.77 -31.80
C ILE A 71 -9.43 12.31 -32.29
N PRO A 72 -8.49 11.81 -33.12
CA PRO A 72 -8.53 10.43 -33.59
C PRO A 72 -8.60 9.41 -32.45
N ILE A 73 -9.50 8.43 -32.56
CA ILE A 73 -9.73 7.39 -31.53
C ILE A 73 -8.43 6.64 -31.17
N ASN A 74 -7.54 6.43 -32.14
CA ASN A 74 -6.27 5.75 -31.91
C ASN A 74 -5.36 6.52 -30.93
N GLU A 75 -5.26 7.84 -31.08
CA GLU A 75 -4.49 8.70 -30.17
C GLU A 75 -5.13 8.75 -28.79
N ILE A 76 -6.46 8.79 -28.71
CA ILE A 76 -7.21 8.77 -27.44
C ILE A 76 -6.93 7.48 -26.68
N ASN A 77 -6.97 6.34 -27.38
CA ASN A 77 -6.71 5.04 -26.81
C ASN A 77 -5.28 4.90 -26.30
N GLU A 78 -4.31 5.38 -27.08
CA GLU A 78 -2.90 5.36 -26.69
C GLU A 78 -2.65 6.23 -25.45
N ASN A 79 -3.16 7.47 -25.45
CA ASN A 79 -3.05 8.39 -24.32
C ASN A 79 -3.71 7.84 -23.06
N SER A 80 -4.91 7.26 -23.19
CA SER A 80 -5.62 6.65 -22.06
C SER A 80 -4.88 5.44 -21.52
N LYS A 81 -4.35 4.59 -22.42
CA LYS A 81 -3.56 3.41 -22.04
C LYS A 81 -2.28 3.81 -21.31
N ASN A 82 -1.55 4.81 -21.81
CA ASN A 82 -0.35 5.32 -21.19
C ASN A 82 -0.64 5.92 -19.80
N ALA A 83 -1.71 6.70 -19.67
CA ALA A 83 -2.14 7.26 -18.39
C ALA A 83 -2.51 6.17 -17.37
N ILE A 84 -3.27 5.15 -17.78
CA ILE A 84 -3.65 4.03 -16.92
C ILE A 84 -2.42 3.18 -16.55
N GLN A 85 -1.49 2.97 -17.49
CA GLN A 85 -0.25 2.23 -17.24
C GLN A 85 0.62 2.95 -16.23
N LYS A 86 0.79 4.28 -16.36
CA LYS A 86 1.49 5.10 -15.38
C LYS A 86 0.83 5.00 -14.00
N ALA A 87 -0.49 5.17 -13.93
CA ALA A 87 -1.23 5.04 -12.68
C ALA A 87 -1.08 3.64 -12.03
N ARG A 88 -1.00 2.57 -12.83
CA ARG A 88 -0.71 1.21 -12.32
C ARG A 88 0.71 1.09 -11.75
N MET A 89 1.70 1.71 -12.40
CA MET A 89 3.07 1.74 -11.88
C MET A 89 3.16 2.52 -10.57
N ASP A 90 2.51 3.68 -10.50
CA ASP A 90 2.46 4.52 -9.30
C ASP A 90 1.79 3.78 -8.14
N LEU A 91 0.67 3.08 -8.40
CA LEU A 91 0.02 2.21 -7.42
C LEU A 91 0.97 1.12 -6.90
N LYS A 92 1.70 0.45 -7.79
CA LYS A 92 2.63 -0.61 -7.40
C LYS A 92 3.77 -0.06 -6.55
N ALA A 93 4.34 1.08 -6.94
CA ALA A 93 5.40 1.74 -6.20
C ALA A 93 4.93 2.19 -4.82
N ALA A 94 3.74 2.79 -4.72
CA ALA A 94 3.16 3.23 -3.45
C ALA A 94 2.88 2.05 -2.49
N ILE A 95 2.36 0.93 -3.00
CA ILE A 95 2.14 -0.28 -2.19
C ILE A 95 3.47 -0.88 -1.73
N ALA A 96 4.48 -0.94 -2.61
CA ALA A 96 5.81 -1.46 -2.27
C ALA A 96 6.45 -0.61 -1.16
N LYS A 97 6.41 0.72 -1.29
CA LYS A 97 6.90 1.64 -0.26
C LYS A 97 6.17 1.47 1.07
N ALA A 98 4.84 1.42 1.06
CA ALA A 98 4.06 1.19 2.27
C ALA A 98 4.45 -0.13 2.97
N GLN A 99 4.76 -1.16 2.19
CA GLN A 99 5.21 -2.45 2.72
C GLN A 99 6.61 -2.37 3.35
N GLU A 100 7.56 -1.68 2.70
CA GLU A 100 8.90 -1.46 3.24
C GLU A 100 8.84 -0.66 4.55
N ASP A 101 8.06 0.41 4.60
CA ASP A 101 7.86 1.24 5.79
C ASP A 101 7.25 0.42 6.95
N ALA A 102 6.26 -0.42 6.64
CA ALA A 102 5.64 -1.31 7.62
C ALA A 102 6.65 -2.36 8.14
N LYS A 103 7.42 -2.99 7.25
CA LYS A 103 8.45 -3.97 7.65
C LYS A 103 9.52 -3.33 8.53
N ALA A 104 10.02 -2.16 8.16
CA ALA A 104 11.01 -1.43 8.95
C ALA A 104 10.48 -1.10 10.34
N SER A 105 9.21 -0.68 10.44
CA SER A 105 8.54 -0.39 11.70
C SER A 105 8.38 -1.65 12.57
N LEU A 106 8.01 -2.79 11.96
CA LEU A 106 7.89 -4.06 12.66
C LEU A 106 9.24 -4.60 13.14
N MET A 107 10.31 -4.43 12.37
CA MET A 107 11.67 -4.80 12.80
C MET A 107 12.12 -3.97 14.00
N LYS A 108 11.85 -2.66 14.00
CA LYS A 108 12.11 -1.79 15.16
C LYS A 108 11.31 -2.21 16.39
N ALA A 109 10.04 -2.54 16.21
CA ALA A 109 9.20 -3.05 17.29
C ALA A 109 9.75 -4.37 17.84
N LYS A 110 10.14 -5.31 16.98
CA LYS A 110 10.75 -6.57 17.38
C LYS A 110 12.06 -6.36 18.17
N ALA A 111 12.96 -5.53 17.67
CA ALA A 111 14.23 -5.24 18.34
C ALA A 111 14.04 -4.59 19.73
N ALA A 112 13.06 -3.68 19.85
CA ALA A 112 12.73 -3.07 21.14
C ALA A 112 12.19 -4.08 22.16
N ILE A 113 11.55 -5.16 21.70
CA ILE A 113 11.05 -6.25 22.55
C ILE A 113 12.20 -7.14 23.01
N GLU A 114 13.06 -7.56 22.08
CA GLU A 114 14.24 -8.37 22.39
C GLU A 114 15.19 -7.65 23.36
N ALA A 115 15.34 -6.33 23.23
CA ALA A 115 16.17 -5.52 24.14
C ALA A 115 15.58 -5.41 25.56
N ARG A 116 14.25 -5.54 25.73
CA ARG A 116 13.59 -5.52 27.04
C ARG A 116 13.52 -6.90 27.71
N ALA A 117 13.75 -7.97 26.94
CA ALA A 117 13.76 -9.35 27.42
C ALA A 117 15.16 -9.82 27.89
N LYS A 118 16.18 -8.98 27.75
CA LYS A 118 17.53 -9.16 28.31
C LYS A 118 17.67 -8.35 29.60
#